data_AF-A0A849HCA5-F1
#
_entry.id   AF-A0A849HCA5-F1
#
_cell.length_a   1.000
_cell.length_b   1.000
_cell.length_c   1.000
_cell.angle_alpha   90.00
_cell.angle_beta   90.00
_cell.angle_gamma   90.00
#
_symmetry.space_group_name_H-M   'P 1'
#
loop_
_entity.id
_entity.type
_entity.pdbx_description
1 polymer ?
#
loop_
_entity_poly.entity_id
_entity_poly.type
_entity_poly.pdbx_seq_one_letter_code
_entity_poly.pdbx_strand_id
1 'polypeptide(L)'
;MPFQFLVPAFLLGLAALAIPILVHLTRKQRAKVVQFPSLMFLERVPFRAESKSRIHHWLLLLLRAFTVALVVAAFARPFFTDPAVAAGAGTGPRELVVLLDRSYSMGIGDRWDRGKEAARDAFLGLGPLDRASLAVFGRNAAVVVRSTSDRERLLSAVDSLQVSDEATSYGPGLKLAQTVLEETELPARELVLVGDFQRAGWTGDEGVRLPAGTAVTPVRLGEEVPENRAVARVTLPRQRLAGRDRVTPAARLTRVGGEGEDTV
;
A
#
# COMPACT_ATOMS: atom_id res chain seq x y z
N MET A 1 10.99 13.24 -7.49
CA MET A 1 11.33 12.43 -6.30
C MET A 1 11.50 13.35 -5.10
N PRO A 2 10.42 13.78 -4.42
CA PRO A 2 10.55 14.54 -3.18
C PRO A 2 10.98 13.61 -2.03
N PHE A 3 12.17 13.85 -1.47
CA PHE A 3 12.62 13.17 -0.25
C PHE A 3 11.95 13.82 0.96
N GLN A 4 11.15 13.05 1.72
CA GLN A 4 10.57 13.49 2.99
C GLN A 4 11.01 12.54 4.11
N PHE A 5 11.44 13.10 5.23
CA PHE A 5 11.90 12.35 6.40
C PHE A 5 10.86 12.47 7.52
N LEU A 6 10.50 11.33 8.12
CA LEU A 6 9.44 11.25 9.13
C LEU A 6 9.83 11.97 10.45
N VAL A 7 11.12 12.06 10.75
CA VAL A 7 11.67 12.76 11.92
C VAL A 7 12.94 13.52 11.50
N PRO A 8 12.83 14.77 11.01
CA PRO A 8 14.00 15.53 10.55
C PRO A 8 15.02 15.82 11.67
N ALA A 9 14.61 15.72 12.94
CA ALA A 9 15.51 15.84 14.09
C ALA A 9 16.62 14.75 14.12
N PHE A 10 16.39 13.58 13.52
CA PHE A 10 17.40 12.50 13.46
C PHE A 10 18.59 12.83 12.56
N LEU A 11 18.47 13.83 11.68
CA LEU A 11 19.61 14.36 10.91
C LEU A 11 20.68 14.98 11.82
N LEU A 12 20.34 15.40 13.04
CA LEU A 12 21.34 15.79 14.05
C LEU A 12 22.24 14.61 14.44
N GLY A 13 21.78 13.36 14.27
CA GLY A 13 22.58 12.16 14.44
C GLY A 13 23.77 12.07 13.47
N LEU A 14 23.76 12.78 12.34
CA LEU A 14 24.95 12.92 11.48
C LEU A 14 26.11 13.61 12.20
N ALA A 15 25.86 14.38 13.27
CA ALA A 15 26.94 14.90 14.11
C ALA A 15 27.77 13.78 14.76
N ALA A 16 27.20 12.58 14.97
CA ALA A 16 27.94 11.42 15.47
C ALA A 16 29.00 10.92 14.45
N LEU A 17 28.86 11.24 13.16
CA LEU A 17 29.86 10.96 12.14
C LEU A 17 31.17 11.76 12.39
N ALA A 18 31.09 12.88 13.11
CA ALA A 18 32.26 13.67 13.50
C ALA A 18 33.13 12.95 14.54
N ILE A 19 32.56 12.05 15.35
CA ILE A 19 33.26 11.33 16.42
C ILE A 19 34.44 10.48 15.87
N PRO A 20 34.26 9.56 14.90
CA PRO A 20 35.37 8.78 14.35
C PRO A 20 36.41 9.66 13.63
N ILE A 21 36.00 10.77 13.02
CA ILE A 21 36.90 11.73 12.36
C ILE A 21 37.78 12.44 13.41
N LEU A 22 37.19 12.93 14.50
CA LEU A 22 37.91 13.60 15.59
C LEU A 22 38.87 12.64 16.31
N VAL A 23 38.43 11.41 16.60
CA VAL A 23 39.26 10.36 17.22
C VAL A 23 40.44 9.99 16.33
N HIS A 24 40.28 10.02 15.00
CA HIS A 24 41.37 9.77 14.07
C HIS A 24 42.39 10.92 14.03
N LEU A 25 41.91 12.17 14.00
CA LEU A 25 42.77 13.37 14.01
C LEU A 25 43.56 13.54 15.31
N THR A 26 43.00 13.08 16.43
CA THR A 26 43.64 13.18 17.76
C THR A 26 44.59 12.03 18.07
N ARG A 27 44.63 10.97 17.24
CA ARG A 27 45.64 9.91 17.34
C ARG A 27 47.00 10.38 16.80
N LYS A 28 47.63 11.31 17.52
CA LYS A 28 49.08 11.50 17.44
C LYS A 28 49.73 10.20 17.90
N GLN A 29 50.36 9.47 16.99
CA GLN A 29 51.26 8.38 17.35
C GLN A 29 52.34 8.98 18.27
N ARG A 30 52.29 8.66 19.56
CA ARG A 30 53.39 8.98 20.47
C ARG A 30 54.58 8.14 20.02
N ALA A 31 55.59 8.78 19.45
CA ALA A 31 56.85 8.13 19.14
C ALA A 31 57.38 7.51 20.44
N LYS A 32 57.49 6.19 20.47
CA LYS A 32 58.03 5.47 21.62
C LYS A 32 59.53 5.77 21.65
N VAL A 33 59.95 6.64 22.56
CA VAL A 33 61.37 6.95 22.74
C VAL A 33 62.02 5.70 23.35
N VAL A 34 62.84 5.02 22.57
CA VAL A 34 63.65 3.89 23.03
C VAL A 34 65.06 4.41 23.30
N GLN A 35 65.60 4.14 24.49
CA GLN A 35 66.98 4.51 24.80
C GLN A 35 67.93 3.59 24.05
N PHE A 36 68.65 4.14 23.07
CA PHE A 36 69.72 3.44 22.36
C PHE A 36 71.09 3.80 23.00
N PRO A 37 71.97 2.82 23.27
CA PRO A 37 73.35 3.08 23.68
C PRO A 37 74.19 3.72 22.56
N SER A 38 74.99 4.72 22.94
CA SER A 38 76.01 5.47 22.19
C SER A 38 75.79 5.76 20.68
N LEU A 39 75.37 7.00 20.39
CA LEU A 39 75.32 7.60 19.04
C LEU A 39 76.70 8.07 18.51
N MET A 40 77.79 7.65 19.14
CA MET A 40 79.15 8.16 18.87
C MET A 40 79.68 7.78 17.48
N PHE A 41 79.10 6.76 16.83
CA PHE A 41 79.51 6.29 15.50
C PHE A 41 78.53 6.67 14.37
N LEU A 42 77.49 7.47 14.66
CA LEU A 42 76.45 7.76 13.68
C LEU A 42 76.67 9.15 13.06
N GLU A 43 76.92 9.18 11.75
CA GLU A 43 77.12 10.39 10.96
C GLU A 43 75.85 11.26 10.99
N ARG A 44 76.02 12.58 11.17
CA ARG A 44 74.91 13.56 11.26
C ARG A 44 74.21 13.71 9.91
N VAL A 45 73.23 12.85 9.63
CA VAL A 45 72.27 13.06 8.55
C VAL A 45 71.30 14.17 8.98
N PRO A 46 71.04 15.20 8.15
CA PRO A 46 70.05 16.23 8.48
C PRO A 46 68.67 15.57 8.61
N PHE A 47 68.16 15.55 9.84
CA PHE A 47 66.87 14.97 10.19
C PHE A 47 65.76 15.82 9.60
N ARG A 48 65.32 15.51 8.37
CA ARG A 48 64.04 16.02 7.86
C ARG A 48 62.95 15.37 8.69
N ALA A 49 62.36 16.15 9.59
CA ALA A 49 61.14 15.77 10.28
C ALA A 49 60.05 15.53 9.23
N GLU A 50 59.85 14.28 8.82
CA GLU A 50 58.67 13.83 8.09
C GLU A 50 57.48 13.85 9.07
N SER A 51 57.08 15.05 9.48
CA SER A 51 55.86 15.32 10.25
C SER A 51 54.67 15.37 9.30
N LYS A 52 54.43 14.29 8.57
CA LYS A 52 53.17 14.14 7.84
C LYS A 52 52.54 12.82 8.26
N SER A 53 51.56 12.93 9.14
CA SER A 53 50.58 11.87 9.37
C SER A 53 49.89 11.60 8.03
N ARG A 54 50.45 10.67 7.24
CA ARG A 54 49.81 10.20 6.03
C ARG A 54 48.75 9.19 6.45
N ILE A 55 47.53 9.44 6.00
CA ILE A 55 46.36 8.60 6.27
C ILE A 55 46.58 7.26 5.58
N HIS A 56 47.13 6.28 6.30
CA HIS A 56 47.54 5.00 5.73
C HIS A 56 46.35 4.03 5.52
N HIS A 57 45.17 4.36 6.05
CA HIS A 57 44.00 3.46 6.06
C HIS A 57 42.68 4.18 5.74
N TRP A 58 42.60 4.79 4.55
CA TRP A 58 41.36 5.38 4.03
C TRP A 58 40.17 4.40 4.03
N LEU A 59 40.42 3.13 3.68
CA LEU A 59 39.39 2.11 3.63
C LEU A 59 38.78 1.80 5.01
N LEU A 60 39.61 1.69 6.06
CA LEU A 60 39.12 1.46 7.42
C LEU A 60 38.35 2.66 7.97
N LEU A 61 38.77 3.88 7.60
CA LEU A 61 38.07 5.10 7.98
C LEU A 61 36.70 5.19 7.29
N LEU A 62 36.64 4.90 5.98
CA LEU A 62 35.39 4.83 5.22
C LEU A 62 34.45 3.78 5.80
N LEU A 63 34.94 2.56 6.09
CA LEU A 63 34.10 1.51 6.65
C LEU A 63 33.50 1.92 8.01
N ARG A 64 34.30 2.57 8.87
CA ARG A 64 33.83 3.05 10.18
C ARG A 64 32.79 4.16 10.05
N ALA A 65 33.00 5.11 9.14
CA ALA A 65 32.02 6.15 8.84
C ALA A 65 30.75 5.56 8.22
N PHE A 66 30.89 4.55 7.35
CA PHE A 66 29.78 3.85 6.72
C PHE A 66 28.93 3.09 7.72
N THR A 67 29.52 2.42 8.72
CA THR A 67 28.76 1.78 9.80
C THR A 67 27.93 2.80 10.58
N VAL A 68 28.49 3.96 10.93
CA VAL A 68 27.73 5.02 11.62
C VAL A 68 26.64 5.59 10.71
N ALA A 69 26.94 5.81 9.43
CA ALA A 69 25.96 6.26 8.45
C ALA A 69 24.80 5.26 8.29
N LEU A 70 25.07 3.96 8.25
CA LEU A 70 24.05 2.91 8.19
C LEU A 70 23.20 2.86 9.46
N VAL A 71 23.80 3.01 10.64
CA VAL A 71 23.05 3.08 11.90
C VAL A 71 22.14 4.31 11.90
N VAL A 72 22.66 5.48 11.53
CA VAL A 72 21.86 6.70 11.41
C VAL A 72 20.76 6.53 10.37
N ALA A 73 21.02 5.93 9.20
CA ALA A 73 20.01 5.65 8.19
C ALA A 73 18.95 4.65 8.68
N ALA A 74 19.34 3.60 9.40
CA ALA A 74 18.42 2.63 9.98
C ALA A 74 17.46 3.29 10.98
N PHE A 75 17.95 4.24 11.78
CA PHE A 75 17.11 5.01 12.70
C PHE A 75 16.35 6.16 12.02
N ALA A 76 16.90 6.75 10.95
CA ALA A 76 16.26 7.82 10.19
C ALA A 76 15.14 7.32 9.27
N ARG A 77 15.10 6.00 9.00
CA ARG A 77 14.05 5.31 8.20
C ARG A 77 13.75 6.04 6.90
N PRO A 78 14.67 6.07 5.92
CA PRO A 78 14.40 6.71 4.64
C PRO A 78 13.24 5.99 3.94
N PHE A 79 12.15 6.71 3.68
CA PHE A 79 11.00 6.20 2.95
C PHE A 79 11.13 6.59 1.47
N PHE A 80 10.93 5.63 0.57
CA PHE A 80 10.70 5.90 -0.85
C PHE A 80 9.18 6.06 -1.02
N THR A 81 8.74 7.28 -1.34
CA THR A 81 7.33 7.56 -1.61
C THR A 81 6.98 7.09 -3.01
N ASP A 82 6.72 5.79 -3.16
CA ASP A 82 5.87 5.31 -4.25
C ASP A 82 4.42 5.29 -3.72
N PRO A 83 3.49 6.06 -4.32
CA PRO A 83 2.11 6.16 -3.82
C PRO A 83 1.36 4.82 -3.85
N ALA A 84 1.84 3.83 -4.61
CA ALA A 84 1.30 2.47 -4.62
C ALA A 84 1.82 1.57 -3.48
N VAL A 85 2.97 1.91 -2.87
CA VAL A 85 3.64 1.11 -1.83
C VAL A 85 3.50 1.74 -0.44
N ALA A 86 3.19 3.03 -0.37
CA ALA A 86 2.99 3.79 0.88
C ALA A 86 1.82 3.30 1.74
N ALA A 87 0.88 2.54 1.17
CA ALA A 87 -0.24 1.96 1.91
C ALA A 87 0.13 0.69 2.70
N GLY A 88 1.15 -0.08 2.29
CA GLY A 88 1.42 -1.40 2.88
C GLY A 88 2.63 -1.49 3.82
N ALA A 89 3.48 -0.47 3.88
CA ALA A 89 4.79 -0.57 4.53
C ALA A 89 4.79 -0.16 6.02
N GLY A 90 3.86 -0.72 6.80
CA GLY A 90 4.10 -0.92 8.22
C GLY A 90 5.18 -1.99 8.37
N THR A 91 6.34 -1.67 8.93
CA THR A 91 7.46 -2.62 9.12
C THR A 91 7.17 -3.61 10.25
N GLY A 92 6.21 -4.49 10.03
CA GLY A 92 5.77 -5.50 10.98
C GLY A 92 4.72 -6.39 10.31
N PRO A 93 4.40 -7.54 10.92
CA PRO A 93 3.33 -8.38 10.41
C PRO A 93 2.01 -7.61 10.31
N ARG A 94 1.27 -7.84 9.23
CA ARG A 94 0.01 -7.15 8.94
C ARG A 94 -1.19 -8.08 8.99
N GLU A 95 -2.34 -7.54 9.39
CA GLU A 95 -3.65 -8.16 9.19
C GLU A 95 -4.25 -7.61 7.89
N LEU A 96 -4.38 -8.47 6.89
CA LEU A 96 -4.99 -8.16 5.59
C LEU A 96 -6.43 -8.67 5.54
N VAL A 97 -7.39 -7.76 5.39
CA VAL A 97 -8.79 -8.13 5.13
C VAL A 97 -9.08 -7.90 3.65
N VAL A 98 -9.37 -8.97 2.91
CA VAL A 98 -9.88 -8.87 1.54
C VAL A 98 -11.40 -8.96 1.58
N LEU A 99 -12.05 -7.88 1.16
CA LEU A 99 -13.49 -7.76 1.12
C LEU A 99 -13.95 -7.75 -0.35
N LEU A 100 -14.56 -8.85 -0.78
CA LEU A 100 -14.95 -9.09 -2.18
C LEU A 100 -16.46 -8.90 -2.38
N ASP A 101 -16.83 -8.03 -3.32
CA ASP A 101 -18.20 -7.86 -3.77
C ASP A 101 -18.66 -9.12 -4.53
N ARG A 102 -19.75 -9.73 -4.07
CA ARG A 102 -20.41 -10.89 -4.71
C ARG A 102 -21.78 -10.54 -5.29
N SER A 103 -22.10 -9.27 -5.45
CA SER A 103 -23.39 -8.81 -5.97
C SER A 103 -23.64 -9.22 -7.43
N TYR A 104 -24.88 -9.09 -7.88
CA TYR A 104 -25.29 -9.45 -9.24
C TYR A 104 -24.49 -8.71 -10.33
N SER A 105 -24.08 -7.46 -10.10
CA SER A 105 -23.34 -6.67 -11.09
C SER A 105 -21.92 -7.19 -11.37
N MET A 106 -21.39 -7.99 -10.45
CA MET A 106 -20.09 -8.66 -10.59
C MET A 106 -20.14 -9.83 -11.57
N GLY A 107 -21.33 -10.38 -11.85
CA GLY A 107 -21.53 -11.44 -12.84
C GLY A 107 -21.50 -10.96 -14.30
N ILE A 108 -21.34 -9.67 -14.54
CA ILE A 108 -21.33 -9.09 -15.89
C ILE A 108 -19.90 -9.12 -16.44
N GLY A 109 -19.72 -9.78 -17.58
CA GLY A 109 -18.41 -9.86 -18.26
C GLY A 109 -17.41 -10.71 -17.46
N ASP A 110 -16.17 -10.23 -17.39
CA ASP A 110 -15.04 -10.87 -16.70
C ASP A 110 -14.80 -10.32 -15.27
N ARG A 111 -15.70 -9.46 -14.76
CA ARG A 111 -15.51 -8.77 -13.46
C ARG A 111 -15.34 -9.73 -12.29
N TRP A 112 -16.11 -10.82 -12.26
CA TRP A 112 -15.99 -11.83 -11.21
C TRP A 112 -14.63 -12.52 -11.24
N ASP A 113 -14.16 -12.90 -12.44
CA ASP A 113 -12.88 -13.58 -12.59
C ASP A 113 -11.72 -12.64 -12.24
N ARG A 114 -11.77 -11.38 -12.69
CA ARG A 114 -10.81 -10.34 -12.27
C ARG A 114 -10.86 -10.03 -10.78
N GLY A 115 -12.04 -10.13 -10.15
CA GLY A 115 -12.19 -9.97 -8.71
C GLY A 115 -11.54 -11.10 -7.92
N LYS A 116 -11.71 -12.35 -8.38
CA LYS A 116 -10.99 -13.50 -7.82
C LYS A 116 -9.48 -13.37 -8.03
N GLU A 117 -9.05 -12.92 -9.21
CA GLU A 117 -7.63 -12.72 -9.51
C GLU A 117 -7.01 -11.65 -8.60
N ALA A 118 -7.66 -10.50 -8.44
CA ALA A 118 -7.23 -9.47 -7.51
C ALA A 118 -7.15 -9.97 -6.05
N ALA A 119 -8.12 -10.78 -5.61
CA ALA A 119 -8.08 -11.40 -4.29
C ALA A 119 -6.91 -12.39 -4.15
N ARG A 120 -6.63 -13.18 -5.19
CA ARG A 120 -5.47 -14.09 -5.23
C ARG A 120 -4.17 -13.32 -5.14
N ASP A 121 -4.01 -12.25 -5.92
CA ASP A 121 -2.80 -11.42 -5.92
C ASP A 121 -2.54 -10.82 -4.53
N ALA A 122 -3.60 -10.36 -3.85
CA ALA A 122 -3.49 -9.87 -2.48
C ALA A 122 -2.97 -10.95 -1.50
N PHE A 123 -3.43 -12.21 -1.64
CA PHE A 123 -2.97 -13.31 -0.80
C PHE A 123 -1.58 -13.84 -1.19
N LEU A 124 -1.19 -13.74 -2.47
CA LEU A 124 0.15 -14.12 -2.93
C LEU A 124 1.22 -13.19 -2.37
N GLY A 125 0.88 -11.92 -2.12
CA GLY A 125 1.76 -10.93 -1.49
C GLY A 125 1.92 -11.03 0.03
N LEU A 126 1.33 -12.05 0.69
CA LEU A 126 1.44 -12.22 2.14
C LEU A 126 2.84 -12.66 2.56
N GLY A 127 3.38 -12.01 3.61
CA GLY A 127 4.58 -12.44 4.30
C GLY A 127 4.33 -13.62 5.25
N PRO A 128 5.38 -14.29 5.74
CA PRO A 128 5.27 -15.49 6.58
C PRO A 128 4.67 -15.25 7.97
N LEU A 129 4.65 -14.00 8.44
CA LEU A 129 4.08 -13.59 9.72
C LEU A 129 2.75 -12.84 9.55
N ASP A 130 2.32 -12.62 8.31
CA ASP A 130 1.08 -11.93 8.02
C ASP A 130 -0.12 -12.85 8.24
N ARG A 131 -1.25 -12.25 8.57
CA ARG A 131 -2.54 -12.93 8.65
C ARG A 131 -3.50 -12.29 7.69
N ALA A 132 -4.38 -13.13 7.13
CA ALA A 132 -5.39 -12.66 6.22
C ALA A 132 -6.76 -13.23 6.52
N SER A 133 -7.76 -12.40 6.22
CA SER A 133 -9.18 -12.73 6.30
C SER A 133 -9.82 -12.49 4.94
N LEU A 134 -10.66 -13.44 4.51
CA LEU A 134 -11.49 -13.33 3.32
C LEU A 134 -12.94 -13.12 3.75
N ALA A 135 -13.53 -12.01 3.32
CA ALA A 135 -14.93 -11.69 3.52
C ALA A 135 -15.60 -11.38 2.19
N VAL A 136 -16.86 -11.76 2.07
CA VAL A 136 -17.69 -11.45 0.90
C VAL A 136 -18.89 -10.61 1.32
N PHE A 137 -19.34 -9.74 0.44
CA PHE A 137 -20.51 -8.91 0.71
C PHE A 137 -21.41 -8.77 -0.52
N GLY A 138 -22.71 -8.68 -0.26
CA GLY A 138 -23.76 -8.33 -1.21
C GLY A 138 -24.75 -7.45 -0.47
N ARG A 139 -25.96 -7.96 -0.23
CA ARG A 139 -26.89 -7.32 0.71
C ARG A 139 -26.46 -7.57 2.15
N ASN A 140 -25.92 -8.76 2.39
CA ASN A 140 -25.33 -9.17 3.66
C ASN A 140 -23.83 -9.48 3.46
N ALA A 141 -23.07 -9.33 4.54
CA ALA A 141 -21.65 -9.68 4.57
C ALA A 141 -21.41 -10.98 5.37
N ALA A 142 -20.47 -11.79 4.90
CA ALA A 142 -20.10 -13.05 5.52
C ALA A 142 -18.58 -13.21 5.53
N VAL A 143 -18.04 -13.68 6.66
CA VAL A 143 -16.62 -14.09 6.75
C VAL A 143 -16.50 -15.50 6.20
N VAL A 144 -15.68 -15.69 5.18
CA VAL A 144 -15.41 -17.01 4.58
C VAL A 144 -14.24 -17.66 5.30
N VAL A 145 -13.17 -16.89 5.51
CA VAL A 145 -11.99 -17.31 6.26
C VAL A 145 -11.59 -16.16 7.17
N ARG A 146 -11.30 -16.47 8.44
CA ARG A 146 -10.92 -15.49 9.45
C ARG A 146 -9.47 -15.70 9.88
N SER A 147 -8.70 -14.62 9.83
CA SER A 147 -7.33 -14.43 10.37
C SER A 147 -6.47 -15.71 10.36
N THR A 148 -6.08 -16.12 9.17
CA THR A 148 -5.20 -17.28 8.94
C THR A 148 -3.89 -16.87 8.27
N SER A 149 -2.81 -17.57 8.59
CA SER A 149 -1.54 -17.49 7.84
C SER A 149 -1.45 -18.53 6.71
N ASP A 150 -2.42 -19.46 6.66
CA ASP A 150 -2.48 -20.49 5.63
C ASP A 150 -3.00 -19.91 4.31
N ARG A 151 -2.06 -19.71 3.38
CA ARG A 151 -2.34 -19.18 2.04
C ARG A 151 -3.12 -20.17 1.18
N GLU A 152 -2.88 -21.47 1.29
CA GLU A 152 -3.59 -22.45 0.46
C GLU A 152 -5.08 -22.48 0.80
N ARG A 153 -5.41 -22.43 2.09
CA ARG A 153 -6.79 -22.33 2.55
C ARG A 153 -7.50 -21.08 2.03
N LEU A 154 -6.82 -19.94 1.96
CA LEU A 154 -7.38 -18.70 1.40
C LEU A 154 -7.63 -18.82 -0.10
N LEU A 155 -6.66 -19.36 -0.85
CA LEU A 155 -6.79 -19.54 -2.29
C LEU A 155 -7.92 -20.53 -2.64
N SER A 156 -8.01 -21.66 -1.93
CA SER A 156 -9.12 -22.60 -2.09
C SER A 156 -10.47 -21.98 -1.72
N ALA A 157 -10.50 -21.11 -0.70
CA ALA A 157 -11.72 -20.40 -0.35
C ALA A 157 -12.16 -19.46 -1.48
N VAL A 158 -11.25 -18.70 -2.09
CA VAL A 158 -11.55 -17.85 -3.26
C VAL A 158 -12.12 -18.67 -4.41
N ASP A 159 -11.58 -19.86 -4.66
CA ASP A 159 -12.06 -20.75 -5.74
C ASP A 159 -13.46 -21.30 -5.53
N SER A 160 -13.85 -21.48 -4.27
CA SER A 160 -15.18 -21.95 -3.92
C SER A 160 -16.27 -20.88 -4.04
N LEU A 161 -15.89 -19.60 -4.20
CA LEU A 161 -16.84 -18.50 -4.23
C LEU A 161 -17.65 -18.47 -5.52
N GLN A 162 -18.90 -18.08 -5.37
CA GLN A 162 -19.84 -17.86 -6.48
C GLN A 162 -20.45 -16.47 -6.40
N VAL A 163 -20.78 -15.92 -7.57
CA VAL A 163 -21.58 -14.69 -7.69
C VAL A 163 -22.96 -14.94 -7.12
N SER A 164 -23.51 -13.95 -6.41
CA SER A 164 -24.87 -13.94 -5.91
C SER A 164 -25.76 -13.02 -6.75
N ASP A 165 -27.06 -13.28 -6.71
CA ASP A 165 -28.14 -12.46 -7.25
C ASP A 165 -28.52 -11.27 -6.36
N GLU A 166 -27.81 -11.07 -5.24
CA GLU A 166 -28.05 -9.96 -4.32
C GLU A 166 -27.61 -8.60 -4.87
N ALA A 167 -28.26 -7.53 -4.39
CA ALA A 167 -27.83 -6.15 -4.62
C ALA A 167 -26.66 -5.78 -3.71
N THR A 168 -25.78 -4.88 -4.15
CA THR A 168 -24.63 -4.40 -3.38
C THR A 168 -25.06 -3.50 -2.21
N SER A 169 -24.48 -3.74 -1.03
CA SER A 169 -24.49 -2.82 0.11
C SER A 169 -23.13 -2.85 0.80
N TYR A 170 -22.42 -1.71 0.79
CA TYR A 170 -21.06 -1.63 1.35
C TYR A 170 -21.04 -1.62 2.88
N GLY A 171 -22.08 -1.09 3.54
CA GLY A 171 -22.15 -0.96 5.00
C GLY A 171 -21.88 -2.24 5.78
N PRO A 172 -22.64 -3.33 5.56
CA PRO A 172 -22.42 -4.59 6.25
C PRO A 172 -21.01 -5.14 6.04
N GLY A 173 -20.46 -5.04 4.83
CA GLY A 173 -19.11 -5.48 4.50
C GLY A 173 -18.05 -4.67 5.25
N LEU A 174 -18.17 -3.36 5.23
CA LEU A 174 -17.25 -2.44 5.89
C LEU A 174 -17.32 -2.54 7.43
N LYS A 175 -18.50 -2.76 8.01
CA LYS A 175 -18.65 -3.03 9.45
C LYS A 175 -17.97 -4.35 9.84
N LEU A 176 -18.14 -5.38 9.04
CA LEU A 176 -17.49 -6.67 9.27
C LEU A 176 -15.96 -6.54 9.17
N ALA A 177 -15.46 -5.81 8.17
CA ALA A 177 -14.04 -5.51 8.06
C ALA A 177 -13.51 -4.71 9.25
N GLN A 178 -14.26 -3.71 9.71
CA GLN A 178 -13.94 -2.96 10.93
C GLN A 178 -13.80 -3.89 12.13
N THR A 179 -14.76 -4.78 12.39
CA THR A 179 -14.70 -5.73 13.51
C THR A 179 -13.46 -6.62 13.45
N VAL A 180 -13.13 -7.16 12.27
CA VAL A 180 -11.93 -8.01 12.10
C VAL A 180 -10.64 -7.22 12.35
N LEU A 181 -10.57 -5.97 11.89
CA LEU A 181 -9.40 -5.11 12.07
C LEU A 181 -9.27 -4.51 13.47
N GLU A 182 -10.37 -4.43 14.22
CA GLU A 182 -10.36 -4.03 15.64
C GLU A 182 -9.89 -5.17 16.54
N GLU A 183 -10.21 -6.41 16.20
CA GLU A 183 -9.83 -7.61 16.96
C GLU A 183 -8.34 -7.99 16.77
N THR A 184 -7.67 -7.49 15.74
CA THR A 184 -6.28 -7.88 15.46
C THR A 184 -5.26 -7.20 16.40
N GLU A 185 -4.32 -7.99 16.89
CA GLU A 185 -3.17 -7.52 17.68
C GLU A 185 -1.99 -7.08 16.79
N LEU A 186 -2.11 -7.26 15.46
CA LEU A 186 -1.03 -6.93 14.53
C LEU A 186 -0.84 -5.41 14.38
N PRO A 187 0.41 -4.94 14.25
CA PRO A 187 0.73 -3.51 14.21
C PRO A 187 0.25 -2.81 12.94
N ALA A 188 0.15 -3.54 11.82
CA ALA A 188 -0.28 -3.03 10.53
C ALA A 188 -1.65 -3.63 10.15
N ARG A 189 -2.53 -2.78 9.65
CA ARG A 189 -3.91 -3.11 9.29
C ARG A 189 -4.15 -2.71 7.85
N GLU A 190 -4.64 -3.63 7.04
CA GLU A 190 -4.88 -3.39 5.62
C GLU A 190 -6.24 -3.95 5.20
N LEU A 191 -6.98 -3.16 4.44
CA LEU A 191 -8.26 -3.51 3.85
C LEU A 191 -8.16 -3.39 2.33
N VAL A 192 -8.29 -4.51 1.63
CA VAL A 192 -8.42 -4.54 0.17
C VAL A 192 -9.89 -4.71 -0.16
N LEU A 193 -10.51 -3.65 -0.72
CA LEU A 193 -11.91 -3.65 -1.11
C LEU A 193 -12.00 -3.89 -2.62
N VAL A 194 -12.57 -5.02 -3.01
CA VAL A 194 -12.67 -5.46 -4.41
C VAL A 194 -14.12 -5.36 -4.87
N GLY A 195 -14.39 -4.60 -5.93
CA GLY A 195 -15.74 -4.44 -6.46
C GLY A 195 -15.83 -3.44 -7.62
N ASP A 196 -17.05 -3.18 -8.09
CA ASP A 196 -17.32 -2.24 -9.18
C ASP A 196 -17.60 -0.79 -8.70
N PHE A 197 -17.70 -0.59 -7.38
CA PHE A 197 -17.89 0.71 -6.72
C PHE A 197 -19.13 1.49 -7.20
N GLN A 198 -20.21 0.78 -7.52
CA GLN A 198 -21.46 1.43 -7.93
C GLN A 198 -22.03 2.35 -6.85
N ARG A 199 -22.44 3.56 -7.26
CA ARG A 199 -23.09 4.55 -6.39
C ARG A 199 -24.33 4.00 -5.68
N ALA A 200 -25.04 3.05 -6.30
CA ALA A 200 -26.24 2.45 -5.75
C ALA A 200 -26.02 1.66 -4.45
N GLY A 201 -24.80 1.15 -4.22
CA GLY A 201 -24.47 0.41 -3.00
C GLY A 201 -24.11 1.28 -1.80
N TRP A 202 -23.99 2.60 -2.00
CA TRP A 202 -23.63 3.56 -0.96
C TRP A 202 -24.86 4.29 -0.43
N THR A 203 -25.04 4.28 0.89
CA THR A 203 -26.16 4.96 1.55
C THR A 203 -25.82 6.37 2.02
N GLY A 204 -24.53 6.77 1.95
CA GLY A 204 -24.04 8.11 2.27
C GLY A 204 -23.53 8.28 3.71
N ASP A 205 -24.02 7.46 4.64
CA ASP A 205 -23.48 7.34 6.00
C ASP A 205 -23.52 5.88 6.46
N GLU A 206 -22.46 5.14 6.17
CA GLU A 206 -22.35 3.73 6.58
C GLU A 206 -22.03 3.59 8.08
N GLY A 207 -21.72 4.70 8.77
CA GLY A 207 -21.35 4.72 10.19
C GLY A 207 -20.07 3.95 10.52
N VAL A 208 -19.24 3.64 9.52
CA VAL A 208 -18.03 2.82 9.68
C VAL A 208 -16.83 3.71 9.99
N ARG A 209 -16.09 3.35 11.05
CA ARG A 209 -14.84 4.00 11.43
C ARG A 209 -13.75 2.95 11.52
N LEU A 210 -12.90 2.89 10.51
CA LEU A 210 -11.78 1.96 10.54
C LEU A 210 -10.77 2.41 11.62
N PRO A 211 -10.08 1.46 12.28
CA PRO A 211 -9.03 1.77 13.24
C PRO A 211 -7.96 2.69 12.66
N ALA A 212 -7.39 3.56 13.51
CA ALA A 212 -6.32 4.46 13.08
C ALA A 212 -5.13 3.67 12.51
N GLY A 213 -4.58 4.16 11.39
CA GLY A 213 -3.48 3.51 10.68
C GLY A 213 -3.90 2.36 9.76
N THR A 214 -5.20 2.12 9.56
CA THR A 214 -5.68 1.16 8.55
C THR A 214 -5.46 1.70 7.15
N ALA A 215 -4.72 0.98 6.33
CA ALA A 215 -4.58 1.25 4.91
C ALA A 215 -5.74 0.65 4.13
N VAL A 216 -6.34 1.42 3.22
CA VAL A 216 -7.47 0.97 2.41
C VAL A 216 -7.11 1.06 0.94
N THR A 217 -7.14 -0.07 0.25
CA THR A 217 -6.82 -0.21 -1.17
C THR A 217 -8.06 -0.60 -1.96
N PRO A 218 -8.69 0.32 -2.71
CA PRO A 218 -9.83 -0.01 -3.56
C PRO A 218 -9.38 -0.59 -4.91
N VAL A 219 -9.83 -1.82 -5.23
CA VAL A 219 -9.62 -2.46 -6.52
C VAL A 219 -10.88 -2.33 -7.37
N ARG A 220 -10.92 -1.32 -8.24
CA ARG A 220 -12.06 -1.03 -9.10
C ARG A 220 -12.09 -1.97 -10.31
N LEU A 221 -13.21 -2.67 -10.48
CA LEU A 221 -13.43 -3.63 -11.56
C LEU A 221 -14.46 -3.15 -12.60
N GLY A 222 -15.01 -1.94 -12.42
CA GLY A 222 -15.82 -1.27 -13.42
C GLY A 222 -14.94 -0.60 -14.49
N GLU A 223 -15.40 -0.61 -15.74
CA GLU A 223 -14.87 0.27 -16.78
C GLU A 223 -15.23 1.73 -16.45
N GLU A 224 -14.45 2.69 -16.96
CA GLU A 224 -14.87 4.10 -16.99
C GLU A 224 -16.28 4.16 -17.59
N VAL A 225 -17.20 4.82 -16.87
CA VAL A 225 -18.64 4.79 -17.12
C VAL A 225 -18.95 4.83 -18.62
N PRO A 226 -19.38 3.70 -19.24
CA PRO A 226 -19.71 3.73 -20.65
C PRO A 226 -20.90 4.68 -20.85
N GLU A 227 -20.93 5.38 -21.99
CA GLU A 227 -22.08 6.23 -22.36
C GLU A 227 -23.35 5.39 -22.42
N ASN A 228 -24.12 5.40 -21.33
CA ASN A 228 -25.36 4.64 -21.24
C ASN A 228 -26.55 5.53 -21.58
N ARG A 229 -27.47 5.00 -22.39
CA ARG A 229 -28.78 5.61 -22.65
C ARG A 229 -29.85 4.72 -22.02
N ALA A 230 -30.54 5.23 -21.00
CA ALA A 230 -31.69 4.56 -20.39
C ALA A 230 -32.99 4.98 -21.08
N VAL A 231 -33.95 4.06 -21.22
CA VAL A 231 -35.31 4.40 -21.64
C VAL A 231 -36.09 4.90 -20.43
N ALA A 232 -36.19 6.22 -20.27
CA ALA A 232 -36.88 6.83 -19.13
C ALA A 232 -38.41 6.67 -19.18
N ARG A 233 -38.98 6.55 -20.38
CA ARG A 233 -40.43 6.38 -20.56
C ARG A 233 -40.76 5.81 -21.92
N VAL A 234 -41.71 4.88 -22.00
CA VAL A 234 -42.33 4.45 -23.25
C VAL A 234 -43.82 4.80 -23.19
N THR A 235 -44.29 5.54 -24.19
CA THR A 235 -45.70 5.89 -24.37
C THR A 235 -46.22 5.16 -25.60
N LEU A 236 -47.38 4.53 -25.49
CA LEU A 236 -48.05 3.82 -26.58
C LEU A 236 -49.40 4.49 -26.89
N PRO A 237 -49.42 5.69 -27.49
CA PRO A 237 -50.67 6.32 -27.90
C PRO A 237 -51.40 5.40 -28.90
N ARG A 238 -52.64 5.03 -28.55
CA ARG A 238 -53.55 4.28 -29.41
C ARG A 238 -54.48 5.27 -30.10
N GLN A 239 -54.53 5.24 -31.43
CA GLN A 239 -55.46 6.04 -32.21
C GLN A 239 -56.33 5.12 -33.08
N ARG A 240 -57.65 5.23 -32.94
CA ARG A 240 -58.62 4.56 -33.82
C ARG A 240 -58.86 5.43 -35.04
N LEU A 241 -58.52 4.91 -36.22
CA LEU A 241 -58.88 5.52 -37.49
C LEU A 241 -59.61 4.48 -38.34
N ALA A 242 -60.81 4.81 -38.83
CA ALA A 242 -61.59 3.97 -39.74
C ALA A 242 -61.72 2.49 -39.30
N GLY A 243 -62.00 2.25 -38.01
CA GLY A 243 -62.22 0.90 -37.48
C GLY A 243 -60.95 0.06 -37.24
N ARG A 244 -59.75 0.61 -37.43
CA ARG A 244 -58.48 -0.05 -37.10
C ARG A 244 -57.74 0.71 -35.98
N ASP A 245 -57.19 -0.03 -35.02
CA ASP A 245 -56.32 0.50 -33.97
C ASP A 245 -54.91 0.68 -34.54
N ARG A 246 -54.39 1.92 -34.53
CA ARG A 246 -52.98 2.21 -34.81
C ARG A 246 -52.27 2.57 -33.51
N VAL A 247 -51.16 1.90 -33.22
CA VAL A 247 -50.31 2.17 -32.05
C VAL A 247 -48.96 2.66 -32.55
N THR A 248 -48.55 3.85 -32.11
CA THR A 248 -47.23 4.42 -32.43
C THR A 248 -46.39 4.43 -31.16
N PRO A 249 -45.43 3.52 -30.95
CA PRO A 249 -44.59 3.55 -29.77
C PRO A 249 -43.65 4.76 -29.80
N ALA A 250 -43.66 5.55 -28.74
CA ALA A 250 -42.73 6.66 -28.52
C ALA A 250 -41.92 6.39 -27.24
N ALA A 251 -40.59 6.43 -27.32
CA ALA A 251 -39.70 6.24 -26.18
C ALA A 251 -38.89 7.51 -25.90
N ARG A 252 -38.83 7.93 -24.64
CA ARG A 252 -37.89 8.97 -24.16
C ARG A 252 -36.62 8.27 -23.69
N LEU A 253 -35.50 8.64 -24.29
CA LEU A 253 -34.17 8.19 -23.88
C LEU A 253 -33.52 9.28 -23.00
N THR A 254 -32.82 8.88 -21.94
CA THR A 254 -32.02 9.76 -21.08
C THR A 254 -30.61 9.21 -20.99
N ARG A 255 -29.60 10.08 -21.10
CA ARG A 255 -28.20 9.70 -20.86
C ARG A 255 -27.99 9.49 -19.36
N VAL A 256 -27.38 8.37 -18.97
CA VAL A 256 -27.06 8.04 -17.58
C VAL A 256 -25.59 7.63 -17.52
N GLY A 257 -24.69 8.62 -17.54
CA GLY A 257 -23.23 8.40 -17.48
C GLY A 257 -22.45 9.03 -18.65
N GLY A 258 -21.16 9.29 -18.40
CA GLY A 258 -20.22 10.00 -19.28
C GLY A 258 -20.11 11.51 -18.99
N GLU A 259 -18.91 12.10 -19.10
CA GLU A 259 -18.76 13.55 -19.21
C GLU A 259 -19.25 13.99 -20.60
N GLY A 260 -20.25 14.86 -20.66
CA GLY A 260 -20.72 15.39 -21.93
C GLY A 260 -21.46 16.70 -21.74
N GLU A 261 -20.96 17.75 -22.40
CA GLU A 261 -21.69 19.00 -22.63
C GLU A 261 -23.06 18.70 -23.25
N ASP A 262 -24.09 19.30 -22.67
CA ASP A 262 -25.44 19.33 -23.22
C ASP A 262 -25.39 20.02 -24.59
N THR A 263 -25.50 19.23 -25.66
CA THR A 263 -25.84 19.76 -26.98
C THR A 263 -27.25 19.32 -27.35
N VAL A 264 -28.05 20.35 -27.63
CA VAL A 264 -29.50 20.44 -27.80
C VAL A 264 -29.99 19.69 -29.03
#